data_AF-J9EWG3-F1
#
_entry.id   AF-J9EWG3-F1
#
_cell.length_a   1.000
_cell.length_b   1.000
_cell.length_c   1.000
_cell.angle_alpha   90.00
_cell.angle_beta   90.00
_cell.angle_gamma   90.00
#
_symmetry.space_group_name_H-M   'P 1'
#
loop_
_entity.id
_entity.type
_entity.pdbx_description
1 polymer ?
#
loop_
_entity_poly.entity_id
_entity_poly.type
_entity_poly.pdbx_seq_one_letter_code
_entity_poly.pdbx_strand_id
1 'polypeptide(L)'
;MSSRPPYKVADISLAEFGRKEILLAENEMPGLMAMRKKYGSLKPLKGARIAGCLHMTVQTAVLIETLVELGAEVQWSSCNIFSTQDHAAAAIAKQGIPVYAWKGETEEEYEWCILQ
;
A
#
# COMPACT_ATOMS: atom_id res chain seq x y z
N MET A 1 -24.12 -10.21 5.46
CA MET A 1 -23.00 -9.28 5.23
C MET A 1 -21.98 -10.04 4.42
N SER A 2 -21.75 -9.65 3.16
CA SER A 2 -20.79 -10.35 2.27
C SER A 2 -19.40 -10.35 2.93
N SER A 3 -18.71 -11.48 2.93
CA SER A 3 -17.37 -11.59 3.49
C SER A 3 -16.41 -10.73 2.68
N ARG A 4 -15.96 -9.62 3.26
CA ARG A 4 -14.97 -8.73 2.69
C ARG A 4 -13.68 -9.51 2.39
N PRO A 5 -13.13 -9.47 1.16
CA PRO A 5 -11.86 -10.11 0.86
C PRO A 5 -10.73 -9.38 1.60
N PRO A 6 -9.63 -10.06 2.00
CA PRO A 6 -8.53 -9.42 2.72
C PRO A 6 -7.79 -8.35 1.89
N TYR A 7 -7.76 -8.53 0.57
CA TYR A 7 -7.23 -7.60 -0.43
C TYR A 7 -7.85 -7.93 -1.80
N LYS A 8 -7.71 -7.04 -2.78
CA LYS A 8 -7.99 -7.32 -4.20
C LYS A 8 -7.00 -6.55 -5.09
N VAL A 9 -6.18 -7.28 -5.83
CA VAL A 9 -5.14 -6.76 -6.73
C VAL A 9 -5.17 -7.53 -8.05
N ALA A 10 -4.53 -7.01 -9.12
CA ALA A 10 -4.56 -7.64 -10.43
C ALA A 10 -3.95 -9.06 -10.43
N ASP A 11 -2.74 -9.19 -9.88
CA ASP A 11 -2.01 -10.45 -9.83
C ASP A 11 -1.04 -10.48 -8.63
N ILE A 12 -1.31 -11.37 -7.67
CA ILE A 12 -0.47 -11.52 -6.48
C ILE A 12 0.91 -12.15 -6.79
N SER A 13 1.08 -12.80 -7.94
CA SER A 13 2.35 -13.40 -8.36
C SER A 13 3.45 -12.35 -8.59
N LEU A 14 3.07 -11.10 -8.85
CA LEU A 14 3.98 -9.97 -9.08
C LEU A 14 4.66 -9.44 -7.80
N ALA A 15 4.29 -9.96 -6.63
CA ALA A 15 4.76 -9.46 -5.34
C ALA A 15 6.30 -9.48 -5.18
N GLU A 16 6.99 -10.50 -5.73
CA GLU A 16 8.45 -10.57 -5.64
C GLU A 16 9.12 -9.48 -6.49
N PHE A 17 8.58 -9.20 -7.68
CA PHE A 17 9.05 -8.11 -8.51
C PHE A 17 8.83 -6.76 -7.83
N GLY A 18 7.62 -6.53 -7.29
CA GLY A 18 7.34 -5.30 -6.56
C GLY A 18 8.21 -5.11 -5.33
N ARG A 19 8.56 -6.19 -4.62
CA ARG A 19 9.51 -6.13 -3.50
C ARG A 19 10.88 -5.62 -3.95
N LYS A 20 11.39 -6.09 -5.09
CA LYS A 20 12.69 -5.64 -5.63
C LYS A 20 12.66 -4.15 -5.96
N GLU A 21 11.59 -3.65 -6.57
CA GLU A 21 11.47 -2.22 -6.89
C GLU A 21 11.27 -1.35 -5.65
N ILE A 22 10.52 -1.81 -4.65
CA ILE A 22 10.38 -1.12 -3.36
C ILE A 22 11.75 -0.96 -2.70
N LEU A 23 12.57 -2.01 -2.65
CA LEU A 23 13.92 -1.94 -2.08
C LEU A 23 14.83 -0.94 -2.81
N LEU A 24 14.69 -0.82 -4.14
CA LEU A 24 15.40 0.21 -4.90
C LEU A 24 14.87 1.61 -4.56
N ALA A 25 13.56 1.77 -4.46
CA ALA A 25 12.94 3.06 -4.13
C ALA A 25 13.27 3.54 -2.71
N GLU A 26 13.46 2.64 -1.75
CA GLU A 26 13.90 3.01 -0.39
C GLU A 26 15.22 3.79 -0.39
N ASN A 27 16.17 3.43 -1.28
CA ASN A 27 17.44 4.14 -1.42
C ASN A 27 17.25 5.57 -1.96
N GLU A 28 16.22 5.80 -2.77
CA GLU A 28 15.89 7.10 -3.37
C GLU A 28 14.90 7.92 -2.51
N MET A 29 14.44 7.39 -1.38
CA MET A 29 13.48 8.05 -0.49
C MET A 29 14.05 8.27 0.93
N PRO A 30 15.18 9.01 1.07
CA PRO A 30 15.88 9.14 2.34
C PRO A 30 15.05 9.80 3.43
N GLY A 31 14.09 10.65 3.06
CA GLY A 31 13.16 11.27 4.01
C GLY A 31 12.29 10.25 4.75
N LEU A 32 11.69 9.30 4.03
CA LEU A 32 10.87 8.24 4.65
C LEU A 32 11.73 7.27 5.46
N MET A 33 12.92 6.93 4.96
CA MET A 33 13.85 6.06 5.71
C MET A 33 14.33 6.72 7.00
N ALA A 34 14.57 8.04 6.99
CA ALA A 34 14.89 8.80 8.19
C ALA A 34 13.73 8.80 9.20
N MET A 35 12.48 8.90 8.74
CA MET A 35 11.29 8.79 9.60
C MET A 35 11.19 7.41 10.27
N ARG A 36 11.39 6.32 9.51
CA ARG A 36 11.44 4.96 10.05
C ARG A 36 12.52 4.83 11.11
N LYS A 37 13.75 5.28 10.82
CA LYS A 37 14.87 5.24 11.78
C LYS A 37 14.61 6.06 13.04
N LYS A 38 14.05 7.26 12.91
CA LYS A 38 13.85 8.19 14.03
C LYS A 38 12.71 7.76 14.95
N TYR A 39 11.62 7.23 14.40
CA TYR A 39 10.37 7.02 15.14
C TYR A 39 9.89 5.56 15.17
N GLY A 40 10.52 4.64 14.45
CA GLY A 40 10.12 3.23 14.38
C GLY A 40 10.09 2.55 15.75
N SER A 41 11.06 2.80 16.63
CA SER A 41 11.05 2.26 18.00
C SER A 41 10.01 2.90 18.91
N LEU A 42 9.63 4.15 18.64
CA LEU A 42 8.63 4.90 19.41
C LEU A 42 7.20 4.52 19.04
N LYS A 43 7.00 3.93 17.85
CA LYS A 43 5.70 3.55 17.28
C LYS A 43 4.61 4.63 17.51
N PRO A 44 4.84 5.89 17.07
CA PRO A 44 3.95 7.01 17.39
C PRO A 44 2.54 6.86 16.81
N LEU A 45 2.36 6.01 15.79
CA LEU A 45 1.06 5.74 15.18
C LEU A 45 0.40 4.48 15.74
N LYS A 46 0.92 3.89 16.83
CA LYS A 46 0.30 2.72 17.46
C LYS A 46 -1.16 2.99 17.82
N GLY A 47 -2.05 2.15 17.29
CA GLY A 47 -3.50 2.25 17.49
C GLY A 47 -4.22 3.17 16.50
N ALA A 48 -3.48 3.87 15.63
CA ALA A 48 -4.07 4.60 14.52
C ALA A 48 -4.51 3.62 13.42
N ARG A 49 -5.68 3.90 12.83
CA ARG A 49 -6.20 3.20 11.64
C ARG A 49 -6.31 4.19 10.50
N ILE A 50 -5.54 3.98 9.45
CA ILE A 50 -5.38 4.91 8.33
C ILE A 50 -5.96 4.29 7.07
N ALA A 51 -6.99 4.92 6.52
CA ALA A 51 -7.47 4.65 5.17
C ALA A 51 -6.78 5.63 4.21
N GLY A 52 -6.00 5.11 3.26
CA GLY A 52 -5.33 5.90 2.23
C GLY A 52 -6.01 5.77 0.86
N CYS A 53 -6.16 6.89 0.18
CA CYS A 53 -6.59 6.97 -1.22
C CYS A 53 -5.59 7.85 -1.97
N LEU A 54 -4.53 7.21 -2.49
CA LEU A 54 -3.42 7.84 -3.21
C LEU A 54 -2.92 6.80 -4.22
N HIS A 55 -2.47 7.23 -5.41
CA HIS A 55 -1.93 6.35 -6.45
C HIS A 55 -1.12 5.17 -5.88
N MET A 56 -1.54 3.94 -6.17
CA MET A 56 -0.91 2.74 -5.63
C MET A 56 0.35 2.37 -6.43
N THR A 57 1.44 3.13 -6.20
CA THR A 57 2.74 2.98 -6.87
C THR A 57 3.80 2.40 -5.94
N VAL A 58 5.00 2.13 -6.46
CA VAL A 58 6.18 1.74 -5.69
C VAL A 58 6.52 2.80 -4.62
N GLN A 59 6.42 4.09 -4.93
CA GLN A 59 6.70 5.16 -3.97
C GLN A 59 5.67 5.17 -2.83
N THR A 60 4.40 4.96 -3.17
CA THR A 60 3.33 4.84 -2.17
C THR A 60 3.48 3.59 -1.32
N ALA A 61 3.99 2.48 -1.88
CA ALA A 61 4.31 1.29 -1.10
C ALA A 61 5.37 1.60 -0.01
N VAL A 62 6.41 2.38 -0.32
CA VAL A 62 7.39 2.84 0.69
C VAL A 62 6.74 3.71 1.78
N LEU A 63 5.78 4.57 1.40
CA LEU A 63 4.99 5.35 2.36
C LEU A 63 4.14 4.46 3.26
N ILE A 64 3.37 3.51 2.70
CA ILE A 64 2.53 2.56 3.44
C ILE A 64 3.36 1.79 4.47
N GLU A 65 4.47 1.21 4.03
CA GLU A 65 5.37 0.47 4.92
C GLU A 65 5.99 1.37 6.00
N THR A 66 6.19 2.66 5.71
CA THR A 66 6.64 3.62 6.72
C THR A 66 5.56 3.83 7.78
N LEU A 67 4.30 4.00 7.39
CA LEU A 67 3.18 4.14 8.34
C LEU A 67 3.02 2.90 9.22
N VAL A 68 3.12 1.70 8.62
CA VAL A 68 3.10 0.43 9.35
C VAL A 68 4.30 0.30 10.29
N GLU A 69 5.50 0.66 9.85
CA GLU A 69 6.71 0.68 10.70
C GLU A 69 6.56 1.69 11.85
N LEU A 70 5.80 2.76 11.67
CA LEU A 70 5.48 3.72 12.72
C LEU A 70 4.34 3.25 13.66
N GLY A 71 3.77 2.08 13.41
CA GLY A 71 2.79 1.40 14.27
C GLY A 71 1.32 1.49 13.82
N ALA A 72 1.03 2.07 12.66
CA ALA A 72 -0.33 2.20 12.15
C ALA A 72 -0.87 0.87 11.59
N GLU A 73 -2.19 0.67 11.72
CA GLU A 73 -2.95 -0.24 10.86
C GLU A 73 -3.38 0.53 9.61
N VAL A 74 -3.10 -0.01 8.42
CA VAL A 74 -3.27 0.70 7.16
C VAL A 74 -4.14 -0.10 6.21
N GLN A 75 -4.97 0.60 5.46
CA GLN A 75 -5.76 0.09 4.35
C GLN A 75 -5.70 1.06 3.19
N TRP A 76 -5.65 0.56 1.96
CA TRP A 76 -5.33 1.41 0.81
C TRP A 76 -6.15 1.13 -0.44
N SER A 77 -6.51 2.21 -1.14
CA SER A 77 -7.03 2.23 -2.51
C SER A 77 -6.23 3.23 -3.36
N SER A 78 -6.29 3.06 -4.68
CA SER A 78 -5.74 4.07 -5.60
C SER A 78 -6.73 5.23 -5.76
N CYS A 79 -6.24 6.46 -5.99
CA CYS A 79 -7.09 7.62 -6.32
C CYS A 79 -7.25 7.87 -7.83
N ASN A 80 -6.79 6.92 -8.66
CA ASN A 80 -6.96 6.95 -10.11
C ASN A 80 -6.92 5.54 -10.70
N ILE A 81 -7.85 5.27 -11.62
CA ILE A 81 -8.09 3.96 -12.24
C ILE A 81 -6.91 3.42 -13.07
N PHE A 82 -5.96 4.26 -13.48
CA PHE A 82 -4.81 3.85 -14.31
C PHE A 82 -3.45 3.98 -13.62
N SER A 83 -3.41 4.55 -12.42
CA SER A 83 -2.15 4.88 -11.76
C SER A 83 -1.50 3.72 -11.01
N THR A 84 -2.27 2.67 -10.70
CA THR A 84 -1.77 1.52 -9.95
C THR A 84 -0.61 0.86 -10.71
N GLN A 85 0.46 0.57 -9.98
CA GLN A 85 1.51 -0.33 -10.40
C GLN A 85 1.24 -1.68 -9.75
N ASP A 86 0.76 -2.65 -10.53
CA ASP A 86 0.19 -3.89 -9.97
C ASP A 86 1.20 -4.70 -9.15
N HIS A 87 2.48 -4.66 -9.50
CA HIS A 87 3.54 -5.29 -8.72
C HIS A 87 3.71 -4.65 -7.33
N ALA A 88 3.56 -3.32 -7.22
CA ALA A 88 3.62 -2.61 -5.94
C ALA A 88 2.41 -2.96 -5.08
N ALA A 89 1.20 -2.96 -5.67
CA ALA A 89 -0.02 -3.39 -5.00
C ALA A 89 0.10 -4.85 -4.49
N ALA A 90 0.60 -5.76 -5.33
CA ALA A 90 0.84 -7.16 -4.96
C ALA A 90 1.86 -7.31 -3.83
N ALA A 91 2.96 -6.54 -3.86
CA ALA A 91 3.99 -6.58 -2.82
C ALA A 91 3.49 -6.10 -1.44
N ILE A 92 2.60 -5.11 -1.42
CA ILE A 92 1.94 -4.66 -0.18
C ILE A 92 0.90 -5.68 0.28
N ALA A 93 0.03 -6.16 -0.61
CA ALA A 93 -0.97 -7.18 -0.30
C ALA A 93 -0.35 -8.48 0.25
N LYS A 94 0.80 -8.92 -0.31
CA LYS A 94 1.52 -10.12 0.13
C LYS A 94 2.03 -10.04 1.58
N GLN A 95 2.25 -8.83 2.10
CA GLN A 95 2.61 -8.61 3.51
C GLN A 95 1.40 -8.66 4.45
N GLY A 96 0.19 -8.88 3.92
CA GLY A 96 -1.04 -8.89 4.71
C GLY A 96 -1.63 -7.50 4.96
N ILE A 97 -1.16 -6.47 4.27
CA ILE A 97 -1.73 -5.13 4.33
C ILE A 97 -2.91 -5.06 3.34
N PRO A 98 -4.13 -4.69 3.76
CA PRO A 98 -5.29 -4.58 2.88
C PRO A 98 -5.09 -3.53 1.78
N VAL A 99 -5.07 -3.99 0.53
CA VAL A 99 -5.00 -3.14 -0.67
C VAL A 99 -6.10 -3.56 -1.64
N TYR A 100 -6.85 -2.58 -2.14
CA TYR A 100 -7.89 -2.73 -3.13
C TYR A 100 -7.56 -1.79 -4.28
N ALA A 101 -6.71 -2.27 -5.18
CA ALA A 101 -6.20 -1.47 -6.29
C ALA A 101 -5.66 -2.36 -7.41
N TRP A 102 -6.02 -2.07 -8.66
CA TRP A 102 -5.38 -2.61 -9.86
C TRP A 102 -5.35 -1.56 -10.97
N LYS A 103 -4.50 -1.77 -11.97
CA LYS A 103 -4.47 -0.90 -13.15
C LYS A 103 -5.61 -1.25 -14.09
N GLY A 104 -6.32 -0.23 -14.56
CA GLY A 104 -7.43 -0.40 -15.50
C GLY A 104 -8.74 -0.78 -14.83
N GLU A 105 -8.97 -0.30 -13.60
CA GLU A 105 -10.27 -0.35 -12.94
C GLU A 105 -11.37 0.31 -13.79
N THR A 106 -12.59 -0.21 -13.69
CA THR A 106 -13.79 0.57 -14.07
C THR A 106 -14.15 1.56 -12.96
N GLU A 107 -14.98 2.56 -13.26
CA GLU A 107 -15.46 3.52 -12.25
C GLU A 107 -16.22 2.83 -11.08
N GLU A 108 -16.99 1.77 -11.37
CA GLU A 108 -17.69 1.01 -10.33
C GLU A 108 -16.71 0.25 -9.42
N GLU A 109 -15.64 -0.30 -10.01
CA GLU A 109 -14.59 -0.98 -9.27
C GLU A 109 -13.77 -0.01 -8.42
N TYR A 110 -13.47 1.17 -8.95
CA TYR A 110 -12.80 2.25 -8.24
C TYR A 110 -13.56 2.67 -6.98
N GLU A 111 -14.85 2.97 -7.11
CA GLU A 111 -15.72 3.30 -5.96
C GLU A 111 -15.81 2.13 -4.98
N TRP A 112 -15.92 0.90 -5.49
CA TRP A 112 -15.90 -0.30 -4.64
C TRP A 112 -14.60 -0.43 -3.85
N CYS A 113 -13.45 -0.15 -4.46
CA CYS A 113 -12.12 -0.20 -3.83
C CYS A 113 -12.00 0.80 -2.67
N ILE A 114 -12.56 2.01 -2.81
CA ILE A 114 -12.57 3.03 -1.75
C ILE A 114 -13.44 2.59 -0.56
N LEU A 115 -14.57 1.93 -0.83
CA LEU A 115 -15.53 1.50 0.18
C LEU A 115 -15.13 0.23 0.93
N GLN A 116 -14.14 -0.52 0.44
CA GLN A 116 -13.55 -1.59 1.23
C GLN A 116 -12.83 -0.94 2.40
#